data_AF-A0A8T6N7R7-F1
#
_entry.id   AF-A0A8T6N7R7-F1
#
_cell.length_a   1.000
_cell.length_b   1.000
_cell.length_c   1.000
_cell.angle_alpha   90.00
_cell.angle_beta   90.00
_cell.angle_gamma   90.00
#
_symmetry.space_group_name_H-M   'P 1'
#
loop_
_entity.id
_entity.type
_entity.pdbx_description
1 polymer ?
#
loop_
_entity_poly.entity_id
_entity_poly.type
_entity_poly.pdbx_seq_one_letter_code
_entity_poly.pdbx_strand_id
1 'polypeptide(L)' 'MYQVFNMGHRMEVYLKENDAQTMIDIATSLGVDTKIVGRVEESAQPKLSVHHRGEVLEYGRN' A
#
# COMPACT_ATOMS: atom_id res chain seq x y z
N MET A 1 -13.97 0.76 8.60
CA MET A 1 -13.99 0.55 7.14
C MET A 1 -12.72 -0.15 6.66
N TYR A 2 -11.53 0.44 6.83
CA TYR A 2 -10.26 -0.12 6.36
C TYR A 2 -9.85 -1.50 6.92
N GLN A 3 -10.42 -1.93 8.06
CA GLN A 3 -10.21 -3.28 8.59
C GLN A 3 -11.09 -4.36 7.93
N VAL A 4 -12.14 -3.95 7.19
CA VAL A 4 -13.19 -4.87 6.68
C VAL A 4 -13.28 -4.81 5.15
N PHE A 5 -13.09 -3.63 4.56
CA PHE A 5 -13.19 -3.40 3.12
C PHE A 5 -11.83 -3.00 2.54
N ASN A 6 -11.64 -3.31 1.26
CA ASN A 6 -10.38 -3.08 0.54
C ASN A 6 -10.15 -1.61 0.12
N MET A 7 -11.20 -0.80 0.13
CA MET A 7 -11.13 0.65 -0.10
C MET A 7 -10.47 1.10 -1.42
N GLY A 8 -10.52 0.27 -2.48
CA GLY A 8 -10.13 0.64 -3.85
C GLY A 8 -9.16 -0.32 -4.53
N HIS A 9 -8.32 -1.03 -3.77
CA HIS A 9 -7.41 -2.05 -4.29
C HIS A 9 -7.40 -3.26 -3.35
N ARG A 10 -7.34 -4.47 -3.91
CA ARG A 10 -7.39 -5.73 -3.14
C ARG A 10 -6.07 -6.52 -3.19
N MET A 11 -5.08 -5.98 -3.89
CA MET A 11 -3.75 -6.57 -4.03
C MET A 11 -2.72 -5.49 -3.77
N GLU A 12 -1.72 -5.84 -2.96
CA GLU A 12 -0.56 -5.01 -2.66
C GLU A 12 0.69 -5.87 -2.88
N VAL A 13 1.71 -5.28 -3.49
CA VAL A 13 2.99 -5.95 -3.72
C VAL A 13 4.07 -5.13 -3.03
N TYR A 14 4.90 -5.79 -2.23
CA TYR A 14 6.07 -5.19 -1.59
C TYR A 14 7.30 -5.54 -2.42
N LEU A 15 7.99 -4.52 -2.93
CA LEU A 15 9.17 -4.65 -3.79
C LEU A 15 10.14 -3.50 -3.54
N LYS A 16 11.33 -3.59 -4.15
CA LYS A 16 12.29 -2.49 -4.13
C LYS A 16 11.76 -1.33 -4.97
N GLU A 17 12.10 -0.11 -4.59
CA GLU A 17 11.66 1.10 -5.29
C GLU A 17 12.04 1.09 -6.79
N ASN A 18 13.24 0.59 -7.11
CA ASN A 18 13.71 0.50 -8.50
C ASN A 18 12.89 -0.44 -9.38
N ASP A 19 12.14 -1.38 -8.80
CA ASP A 19 11.31 -2.33 -9.54
C ASP A 19 9.87 -1.80 -9.76
N ALA A 20 9.51 -0.66 -9.15
CA ALA A 20 8.14 -0.15 -9.13
C ALA A 20 7.60 0.20 -10.51
N GLN A 21 8.40 0.86 -11.35
CA GLN A 21 7.97 1.23 -12.71
C GLN A 21 7.69 0.00 -13.57
N THR A 22 8.58 -1.00 -13.53
CA THR A 22 8.40 -2.27 -14.24
C THR A 22 7.08 -2.95 -13.84
N MET A 23 6.75 -2.95 -12.55
CA MET A 23 5.49 -3.53 -12.07
C MET A 23 4.27 -2.75 -12.59
N ILE A 24 4.32 -1.42 -12.59
CA ILE A 24 3.25 -0.56 -13.13
C ILE A 24 3.05 -0.82 -14.63
N ASP A 25 4.13 -0.93 -15.40
CA ASP A 25 4.08 -1.16 -16.84
C ASP A 25 3.44 -2.53 -17.15
N ILE A 26 3.85 -3.58 -16.43
CA ILE A 26 3.26 -4.93 -16.56
C ILE A 26 1.78 -4.89 -16.21
N ALA A 27 1.40 -4.30 -15.08
CA ALA A 27 0.00 -4.25 -14.65
C ALA A 27 -0.88 -3.46 -15.63
N THR A 28 -0.36 -2.33 -16.15
CA THR A 28 -1.03 -1.53 -17.18
C THR A 28 -1.24 -2.35 -18.45
N SER A 29 -0.25 -3.15 -18.88
CA SER A 29 -0.38 -4.04 -20.04
C SER A 29 -1.47 -5.11 -19.88
N LEU A 30 -1.80 -5.47 -18.64
CA LEU A 30 -2.87 -6.40 -18.28
C LEU A 30 -4.21 -5.70 -18.02
N GLY A 31 -4.29 -4.37 -18.22
CA GLY A 31 -5.50 -3.58 -18.00
C GLY A 31 -5.80 -3.29 -16.52
N VAL A 32 -4.78 -3.37 -15.64
CA VAL A 32 -4.93 -3.11 -14.20
C VAL A 32 -4.29 -1.77 -13.85
N ASP A 33 -5.11 -0.82 -13.41
CA ASP A 33 -4.62 0.46 -12.91
C ASP A 33 -3.85 0.26 -11.59
N THR A 34 -2.64 0.82 -11.54
CA THR A 34 -1.67 0.52 -10.47
C THR A 34 -0.86 1.76 -10.14
N LYS A 35 -0.58 1.93 -8.84
CA LYS A 35 0.22 3.04 -8.33
C LYS A 35 0.93 2.65 -7.04
N ILE A 36 1.94 3.43 -6.66
CA ILE A 36 2.56 3.33 -5.35
C ILE A 36 1.58 3.87 -4.31
N VAL A 37 1.15 3.02 -3.37
CA VAL A 37 0.16 3.36 -2.32
C VAL A 37 0.77 3.59 -0.94
N GLY A 38 2.04 3.25 -0.75
CA GLY A 38 2.71 3.37 0.55
C GLY A 38 4.17 2.92 0.50
N ARG A 39 4.78 2.82 1.68
CA ARG A 39 6.15 2.36 1.88
C ARG A 39 6.27 1.66 3.25
N VAL A 40 7.35 0.90 3.42
CA VAL A 40 7.73 0.29 4.71
C VAL A 40 8.94 1.01 5.26
N GLU A 41 8.95 1.25 6.56
CA GLU A 41 10.05 1.84 7.30
C GLU A 41 10.40 0.93 8.48
N GLU A 42 11.67 0.99 8.94
CA GLU A 42 12.09 0.26 10.13
C GLU A 42 11.38 0.80 11.37
N SER A 43 10.92 -0.10 12.24
CA SER A 43 10.21 0.25 13.47
C SER A 43 10.53 -0.75 14.57
N ALA A 44 10.62 -0.27 15.81
CA ALA A 44 10.80 -1.12 16.98
C ALA A 44 9.58 -2.02 17.27
N GLN A 45 8.40 -1.63 16.77
CA GLN A 45 7.14 -2.36 16.97
C GLN A 45 6.30 -2.40 15.69
N PRO A 46 5.49 -3.46 15.48
CA PRO A 46 4.55 -3.53 14.36
C PRO A 46 3.52 -2.41 14.42
N LYS A 47 3.51 -1.56 13.39
CA LYS A 47 2.57 -0.45 13.25
C LYS A 47 2.16 -0.27 11.79
N LEU A 48 0.92 0.13 11.58
CA LEU A 48 0.34 0.51 10.29
C LEU A 48 -0.31 1.89 10.43
N SER A 49 0.04 2.82 9.56
CA SER A 49 -0.57 4.15 9.46
C SER A 49 -1.26 4.31 8.11
N VAL A 50 -2.58 4.49 8.11
CA VAL A 50 -3.36 4.74 6.89
C VAL A 50 -3.73 6.22 6.82
N HIS A 51 -3.22 6.91 5.80
CA HIS A 51 -3.51 8.31 5.54
C HIS A 51 -4.69 8.45 4.57
N HIS A 52 -5.78 9.07 5.01
CA HIS A 52 -6.95 9.29 4.16
C HIS A 52 -7.58 10.65 4.43
N ARG A 53 -7.70 11.50 3.39
CA ARG A 53 -8.34 12.83 3.46
C ARG A 53 -7.84 13.73 4.61
N GLY A 54 -6.56 13.62 4.94
CA GLY A 54 -5.93 14.40 6.01
C GLY A 54 -6.02 13.76 7.40
N GLU A 55 -6.75 12.65 7.54
CA GLU A 55 -6.78 11.85 8.77
C GLU A 55 -5.72 10.74 8.72
N VAL A 56 -5.22 10.35 9.90
CA VAL A 56 -4.29 9.22 10.07
C VAL A 56 -4.95 8.19 10.99
N LEU A 57 -5.19 7.00 10.45
CA LEU A 57 -5.69 5.86 11.20
C LEU A 57 -4.51 4.97 11.58
N GLU A 58 -4.30 4.72 12.86
CA GLU A 58 -3.19 3.91 13.36
C GLU A 58 -3.67 2.54 13.84
N TYR A 59 -2.90 1.51 13.50
CA TYR A 59 -3.10 0.15 13.96
C TYR A 59 -1.75 -0.43 14.42
N GLY A 60 -1.74 -1.09 15.57
CA GLY A 60 -0.56 -1.77 16.09
C GLY A 60 -0.99 -3.02 16.86
N ARG A 61 -0.07 -3.96 17.03
CA ARG A 61 -0.25 -5.05 18.00
C ARG A 61 0.36 -4.59 19.32
N ASN A 62 -0.46 -4.56 20.37
CA ASN A 62 0.02 -4.47 21.76
C ASN A 62 0.81 -5.72 22.13
#